data_AF-A0AAI9PNN2-F1
#
_entry.id   AF-A0AAI9PNN2-F1
#
_cell.length_a   1.000
_cell.length_b   1.000
_cell.length_c   1.000
_cell.angle_alpha   90.00
_cell.angle_beta   90.00
_cell.angle_gamma   90.00
#
_symmetry.space_group_name_H-M   'P 1'
#
loop_
_entity.id
_entity.type
_entity.pdbx_description
1 polymer ?
#
loop_
_entity_poly.entity_id
_entity_poly.type
_entity_poly.pdbx_seq_one_letter_code
_entity_poly.pdbx_strand_id
1 'polypeptide(L)'
;MRQESMRPPFPPADDNAWAYWRARRMVRALRGWYIHLLVYVLVNGWLWFRFYYFGSPSWSHYQTTGWPWPLSTTLGWGLALAIHGGLVWMRLSRWGRDWEARKIQEFMDRH
;
A
#
# COMPACT_ATOMS: atom_id res chain seq x y z
N MET A 1 31.54 15.55 -5.04
CA MET A 1 30.68 14.36 -4.85
C MET A 1 29.64 14.69 -3.79
N ARG A 2 28.39 14.22 -3.97
CA ARG A 2 27.15 14.79 -3.41
C ARG A 2 27.10 14.76 -1.88
N GLN A 3 26.69 15.88 -1.28
CA GLN A 3 26.31 15.95 0.13
C GLN A 3 24.93 15.28 0.32
N GLU A 4 24.92 14.01 0.77
CA GLU A 4 23.70 13.26 1.09
C GLU A 4 23.41 13.16 2.60
N SER A 5 24.20 13.78 3.48
CA SER A 5 24.24 13.40 4.91
C SER A 5 23.58 14.32 5.94
N MET A 6 22.81 15.37 5.57
CA MET A 6 22.15 16.22 6.60
C MET A 6 20.66 16.44 6.35
N ARG A 7 19.88 15.36 6.41
CA ARG A 7 18.46 15.50 6.75
C ARG A 7 18.36 15.30 8.26
N PRO A 8 17.99 16.32 9.05
CA PRO A 8 17.86 16.15 10.48
C PRO A 8 16.81 15.05 10.78
N PRO A 9 17.05 14.21 11.80
CA PRO A 9 16.11 13.15 12.19
C PRO A 9 14.75 13.72 12.62
N PHE A 10 14.74 15.00 13.02
CA PHE A 10 13.55 15.78 13.31
C PHE A 10 13.43 16.97 12.35
N PRO A 11 12.19 17.41 12.03
CA PRO A 11 11.97 18.59 11.20
C PRO A 11 12.54 19.87 11.83
N PRO A 12 12.84 20.91 11.03
CA PRO A 12 13.27 22.22 11.52
C PRO A 12 12.18 22.88 12.38
N ALA A 13 12.58 23.82 13.23
CA ALA A 13 11.73 24.42 14.27
C ALA A 13 10.60 25.35 13.75
N ASP A 14 10.40 25.46 12.43
CA ASP A 14 9.34 26.25 11.82
C ASP A 14 8.07 25.42 11.53
N ASP A 15 6.91 26.02 11.78
CA ASP A 15 5.61 25.39 11.58
C ASP A 15 5.38 24.95 10.12
N ASN A 16 5.92 25.73 9.17
CA ASN A 16 5.83 25.45 7.73
C ASN A 16 6.63 24.20 7.32
N ALA A 17 7.82 23.98 7.87
CA ALA A 17 8.57 22.76 7.59
C ALA A 17 7.94 21.52 8.22
N TRP A 18 7.26 21.63 9.36
CA TRP A 18 6.49 20.51 9.93
C TRP A 18 5.36 20.06 9.00
N ALA A 19 4.60 21.01 8.46
CA ALA A 19 3.54 20.73 7.49
C ALA A 19 4.12 20.09 6.21
N TYR A 20 5.20 20.66 5.68
CA TYR A 20 5.89 20.13 4.50
C TYR A 20 6.45 18.73 4.71
N TRP A 21 7.12 18.47 5.83
CA TRP A 21 7.72 17.17 6.15
C TRP A 21 6.66 16.07 6.23
N ARG A 22 5.52 16.38 6.86
CA ARG A 22 4.37 15.48 7.00
C ARG A 22 3.74 15.18 5.64
N ALA A 23 3.49 16.21 4.83
CA ALA A 23 2.98 16.06 3.46
C ALA A 23 3.93 15.20 2.60
N ARG A 24 5.24 15.43 2.71
CA ARG A 24 6.24 14.68 1.94
C ARG A 24 6.33 13.20 2.35
N ARG A 25 6.14 12.88 3.63
CA ARG A 25 6.07 11.50 4.12
C ARG A 25 4.80 10.80 3.62
N MET A 26 3.68 11.51 3.60
CA MET A 26 2.42 11.02 3.04
C MET A 26 2.53 10.70 1.54
N VAL A 27 3.09 11.61 0.74
CA VAL A 27 3.29 11.40 -0.70
C VAL A 27 4.20 10.19 -0.98
N ARG A 28 5.25 9.97 -0.17
CA ARG A 28 6.11 8.79 -0.32
C ARG A 28 5.36 7.48 -0.04
N ALA A 29 4.55 7.43 1.00
CA ALA A 29 3.74 6.25 1.33
C ALA A 29 2.72 5.95 0.22
N LEU A 30 2.05 6.99 -0.28
CA LEU A 30 1.09 6.87 -1.37
C LEU A 30 1.75 6.37 -2.66
N ARG A 31 2.92 6.93 -3.02
CA ARG A 31 3.70 6.49 -4.18
C ARG A 31 4.13 5.03 -4.06
N GLY A 32 4.55 4.60 -2.87
CA GLY A 32 4.89 3.21 -2.61
C GLY A 32 3.72 2.26 -2.85
N TRP A 33 2.53 2.63 -2.37
CA TRP A 33 1.30 1.87 -2.60
C TRP A 33 0.90 1.82 -4.08
N TYR A 34 0.98 2.94 -4.81
CA TYR A 34 0.69 2.98 -6.25
C TYR A 34 1.60 2.06 -7.08
N ILE A 35 2.87 1.95 -6.72
CA ILE A 35 3.79 1.02 -7.39
C ILE A 35 3.34 -0.43 -7.15
N HIS A 36 2.95 -0.78 -5.92
CA HIS A 36 2.43 -2.11 -5.62
C HIS A 36 1.13 -2.41 -6.37
N LEU A 37 0.22 -1.43 -6.46
CA LEU A 37 -1.00 -1.54 -7.26
C LEU A 37 -0.69 -1.73 -8.75
N LEU A 38 0.26 -0.99 -9.31
CA LEU A 38 0.67 -1.13 -10.70
C LEU A 38 1.23 -2.53 -10.97
N VAL A 39 2.15 -3.01 -10.12
CA VAL A 39 2.71 -4.37 -10.22
C VAL A 39 1.61 -5.41 -10.10
N TYR A 40 0.67 -5.24 -9.16
CA TYR A 40 -0.49 -6.12 -9.01
C TYR A 40 -1.31 -6.20 -10.30
N VAL A 41 -1.65 -5.06 -10.92
CA VAL A 41 -2.45 -5.03 -12.16
C VAL A 41 -1.69 -5.68 -13.31
N LEU A 42 -0.39 -5.37 -13.48
CA LEU A 42 0.42 -5.92 -14.58
C LEU A 42 0.60 -7.44 -14.44
N VAL A 43 0.95 -7.91 -13.25
CA VAL A 43 1.15 -9.36 -13.00
C VAL A 43 -0.16 -10.11 -13.16
N ASN A 44 -1.24 -9.66 -12.50
CA ASN A 44 -2.52 -10.36 -12.61
C ASN A 44 -3.08 -10.29 -14.04
N GLY A 45 -2.97 -9.15 -14.71
CA GLY A 45 -3.34 -9.01 -16.12
C GLY A 45 -2.58 -10.00 -17.01
N TRP A 46 -1.27 -10.17 -16.78
CA TRP A 46 -0.46 -11.18 -17.45
C TRP A 46 -0.90 -12.61 -17.13
N LEU A 47 -1.20 -12.94 -15.87
CA LEU A 47 -1.68 -14.27 -15.48
C LEU A 47 -3.02 -14.61 -16.16
N TRP A 48 -3.94 -13.66 -16.19
CA TRP A 48 -5.23 -13.80 -16.88
C TRP A 48 -5.07 -13.91 -18.39
N PHE A 49 -4.22 -13.07 -18.99
CA PHE A 49 -3.86 -13.17 -20.40
C PHE A 49 -3.28 -14.56 -20.72
N ARG A 50 -2.29 -15.01 -19.93
CA ARG A 50 -1.70 -16.35 -20.08
C ARG A 50 -2.75 -17.47 -19.96
N PHE A 51 -3.72 -17.32 -19.06
CA PHE A 51 -4.78 -18.31 -18.86
C PHE A 51 -5.72 -18.40 -20.07
N TYR A 52 -6.18 -17.26 -20.61
CA TYR A 52 -7.09 -17.24 -21.76
C TYR A 52 -6.43 -17.68 -23.07
N TYR A 53 -5.20 -17.25 -23.34
CA TYR A 53 -4.57 -17.42 -24.66
C TYR A 53 -3.75 -18.70 -24.82
N PHE A 54 -3.25 -19.27 -23.72
CA PHE A 54 -2.33 -20.42 -23.78
C PHE A 54 -2.87 -21.66 -23.05
N GLY A 55 -4.16 -21.64 -22.70
CA GLY A 55 -4.85 -22.76 -22.05
C GLY A 55 -4.40 -23.04 -20.61
N SER A 56 -5.18 -23.88 -19.94
CA SER A 56 -4.95 -24.20 -18.53
C SER A 56 -3.81 -25.22 -18.37
N PRO A 57 -2.84 -24.98 -17.48
CA PRO A 57 -1.76 -25.93 -17.23
C PRO A 57 -2.29 -27.28 -16.74
N SER A 58 -1.57 -28.37 -17.04
CA SER A 58 -1.93 -29.73 -16.61
C SER A 58 -2.00 -29.92 -15.08
N TRP A 59 -1.27 -29.09 -14.32
CA TRP A 59 -1.34 -29.05 -12.85
C TRP A 59 -2.56 -28.29 -12.31
N SER A 60 -3.25 -27.53 -13.15
CA SER A 60 -4.43 -26.78 -12.71
C SER A 60 -5.65 -27.71 -12.71
N HIS A 61 -6.40 -27.71 -11.62
CA HIS A 61 -7.67 -28.44 -11.55
C HIS A 61 -8.79 -27.81 -12.40
N TYR A 62 -8.49 -26.87 -13.29
CA TYR A 62 -9.49 -26.17 -14.11
C TYR A 62 -10.38 -27.13 -14.90
N GLN A 63 -9.80 -28.21 -15.46
CA GLN A 63 -10.56 -29.23 -16.20
C GLN A 63 -11.48 -30.08 -15.30
N THR A 64 -11.23 -30.12 -13.99
CA THR A 64 -11.94 -30.98 -13.03
C THR A 64 -12.92 -30.20 -12.15
N THR A 65 -12.58 -28.97 -11.75
CA THR A 65 -13.37 -28.11 -10.85
C THR A 65 -13.91 -26.85 -11.52
N GLY A 66 -13.48 -26.53 -12.74
CA GLY A 66 -13.83 -25.26 -13.41
C GLY A 66 -13.19 -24.03 -12.76
N TRP A 67 -12.35 -24.20 -11.74
CA TRP A 67 -11.76 -23.10 -10.97
C TRP A 67 -10.53 -22.50 -11.69
N PRO A 68 -10.55 -21.22 -12.09
CA PRO A 68 -9.40 -20.58 -12.71
C PRO A 68 -8.28 -20.40 -11.67
N TRP A 69 -7.12 -20.98 -11.93
CA TRP A 69 -5.97 -20.85 -11.02
C TRP A 69 -5.49 -19.39 -10.82
N PRO A 70 -5.60 -18.43 -11.77
CA PRO A 70 -5.20 -17.04 -11.52
C PRO A 70 -6.07 -16.37 -10.45
N LEU A 71 -7.31 -16.86 -10.26
CA LEU A 71 -8.30 -16.29 -9.36
C LEU A 71 -7.84 -16.33 -7.90
N SER A 72 -7.16 -17.41 -7.49
CA SER A 72 -6.63 -17.53 -6.12
C SER A 72 -5.52 -16.50 -5.88
N THR A 73 -4.63 -16.29 -6.84
CA THR A 73 -3.60 -15.25 -6.78
C THR A 73 -4.22 -13.85 -6.77
N THR A 74 -5.20 -13.58 -7.65
CA THR A 74 -5.86 -12.28 -7.71
C THR A 74 -6.57 -11.95 -6.40
N LEU A 75 -7.31 -12.89 -5.83
CA LEU A 75 -8.05 -12.71 -4.58
C LEU A 75 -7.13 -12.61 -3.37
N GLY A 76 -6.15 -13.51 -3.24
CA GLY A 76 -5.21 -13.52 -2.12
C GLY A 76 -4.37 -12.23 -2.06
N TRP A 77 -3.72 -11.86 -3.17
CA TRP A 77 -2.94 -10.63 -3.24
C TRP A 77 -3.82 -9.38 -3.27
N GLY A 78 -5.00 -9.46 -3.89
CA GLY A 78 -5.95 -8.35 -3.97
C GLY A 78 -6.47 -7.96 -2.58
N LEU A 79 -6.78 -8.94 -1.74
CA LEU A 79 -7.20 -8.70 -0.36
C LEU A 79 -6.08 -8.03 0.45
N ALA A 80 -4.85 -8.54 0.34
CA ALA A 80 -3.69 -7.94 1.02
C ALA A 80 -3.45 -6.49 0.56
N LEU A 81 -3.55 -6.22 -0.75
CA LEU A 81 -3.40 -4.89 -1.32
C LEU A 81 -4.52 -3.93 -0.88
N ALA A 82 -5.76 -4.42 -0.81
CA ALA A 82 -6.91 -3.65 -0.35
C ALA A 82 -6.76 -3.25 1.12
N ILE A 83 -6.34 -4.17 1.99
CA ILE A 83 -6.05 -3.88 3.40
C ILE A 83 -4.92 -2.86 3.52
N HIS A 84 -3.81 -3.05 2.78
CA HIS A 84 -2.69 -2.12 2.82
C HIS A 84 -3.07 -0.72 2.32
N GLY A 85 -3.85 -0.64 1.24
CA GLY A 85 -4.38 0.61 0.70
C GLY A 85 -5.34 1.31 1.65
N GLY A 86 -6.24 0.55 2.28
CA GLY A 86 -7.14 1.05 3.31
C GLY A 86 -6.38 1.67 4.49
N LEU A 87 -5.32 1.02 4.98
CA LEU A 87 -4.47 1.55 6.06
C LEU A 87 -3.74 2.83 5.65
N VAL A 88 -3.15 2.86 4.45
CA VAL A 88 -2.47 4.05 3.91
C VAL A 88 -3.48 5.20 3.78
N TRP A 89 -4.64 4.94 3.20
CA TRP A 89 -5.69 5.94 2.99
C TRP A 89 -6.29 6.45 4.29
N MET A 90 -6.52 5.56 5.26
CA MET A 90 -7.00 5.93 6.60
C MET A 90 -6.02 6.90 7.26
N ARG A 91 -4.72 6.63 7.16
CA ARG A 91 -3.66 7.50 7.69
C ARG A 91 -3.56 8.85 6.96
N LEU A 92 -3.91 8.90 5.69
CA LEU A 92 -4.01 10.13 4.89
C LEU A 92 -5.31 10.91 5.12
N SER A 93 -6.38 10.25 5.54
CA SER A 93 -7.67 10.87 5.82
C SER A 93 -7.62 11.77 7.06
N ARG A 94 -8.48 12.80 7.10
CA ARG A 94 -8.72 13.61 8.30
C ARG A 94 -9.08 12.74 9.50
N TRP A 95 -9.85 11.68 9.25
CA TRP A 95 -10.29 10.75 10.28
C TRP A 95 -9.15 9.97 10.94
N GLY A 96 -8.14 9.53 10.17
CA GLY A 96 -6.99 8.86 10.76
C GLY A 96 -6.10 9.81 11.56
N ARG A 97 -6.02 11.09 11.16
CA ARG A 97 -5.31 12.12 11.93
C ARG A 97 -5.98 12.40 13.26
N ASP A 98 -7.30 12.54 13.27
CA ASP A 98 -8.06 12.76 14.50
C ASP A 98 -8.01 11.53 15.42
N TRP A 99 -7.99 10.32 14.86
CA TRP A 99 -7.81 9.09 15.63
C TRP A 99 -6.40 8.97 16.22
N GLU A 100 -5.33 9.26 15.44
CA GLU A 100 -3.95 9.29 15.95
C GLU A 100 -3.81 10.33 17.07
N ALA A 101 -4.39 11.53 16.89
CA ALA A 101 -4.35 12.60 17.90
C ALA A 101 -5.06 12.19 19.20
N ARG A 102 -6.25 11.56 19.12
CA ARG A 102 -6.96 11.05 20.29
C ARG A 102 -6.18 9.96 21.01
N LYS A 103 -5.56 9.03 20.28
CA LYS A 103 -4.75 7.97 20.88
C LYS A 103 -3.51 8.51 21.58
N ILE A 104 -2.86 9.51 21.02
CA ILE A 104 -1.72 10.18 21.67
C ILE A 104 -2.18 10.85 22.96
N GLN A 105 -3.32 11.55 22.97
CA GLN A 105 -3.88 12.12 24.19
C GLN A 105 -4.21 11.05 25.24
N GLU A 106 -4.85 9.94 24.86
CA GLU A 106 -5.13 8.83 25.78
C GLU A 106 -3.86 8.23 26.41
N PHE A 107 -2.74 8.20 25.67
CA PHE A 107 -1.46 7.74 26.21
C PHE A 107 -0.83 8.76 27.16
N MET A 108 -0.97 10.07 26.89
CA MET A 108 -0.48 11.13 27.77
C MET A 108 -1.33 11.27 29.04
N ASP A 109 -2.65 11.07 28.97
CA ASP A 109 -3.54 11.15 30.13
C ASP A 109 -3.46 9.92 31.05
N ARG A 110 -2.89 8.80 30.54
CA ARG A 110 -2.66 7.58 31.34
C ARG A 110 -1.33 7.59 32.10
N HIS A 111 -0.51 8.62 31.99
CA HIS A 111 0.77 8.79 32.69
C HIS A 111 0.83 10.18 33.34
#